data_AF-A0A8J6XEA9-F1
#
_entry.id   AF-A0A8J6XEA9-F1
#
_cell.length_a   1.000
_cell.length_b   1.000
_cell.length_c   1.000
_cell.angle_alpha   90.00
_cell.angle_beta   90.00
_cell.angle_gamma   90.00
#
_symmetry.space_group_name_H-M   'P 1'
#
loop_
_entity.id
_entity.type
_entity.pdbx_description
1 polymer ?
#
loop_
_entity_poly.entity_id
_entity_poly.type
_entity_poly.pdbx_seq_one_letter_code
_entity_poly.pdbx_strand_id
1 'polypeptide(L)'
;MKSLKIFPILLAATLLPMIGITQKAKAQEVSENYWGNSLDIGWYCRNIGANNAVLVSNDVFGWRCQAGDNIINISIEQVCNLTYGSPYPIGYGMFDNPSSWFCGTPKQSAEFVKNSD
;
A
#
# COMPACT_ATOMS: atom_id res chain seq x y z
N MET A 1 62.79 -6.14 -8.80
CA MET A 1 61.40 -6.52 -9.20
C MET A 1 60.67 -6.98 -7.94
N LYS A 2 59.45 -6.49 -7.72
CA LYS A 2 58.76 -6.40 -6.41
C LYS A 2 58.17 -7.75 -5.96
N SER A 3 58.36 -8.07 -4.68
CA SER A 3 57.78 -9.23 -3.98
C SER A 3 56.27 -9.06 -3.82
N LEU A 4 55.50 -10.06 -4.26
CA LEU A 4 54.04 -10.10 -4.19
C LEU A 4 53.63 -10.77 -2.87
N LYS A 5 53.11 -10.00 -1.90
CA LYS A 5 52.56 -10.54 -0.64
C LYS A 5 51.10 -10.90 -0.84
N ILE A 6 50.81 -12.21 -0.82
CA ILE A 6 49.45 -12.75 -0.85
C ILE A 6 48.90 -12.69 0.58
N PHE A 7 47.91 -11.82 0.80
CA PHE A 7 47.15 -11.79 2.06
C PHE A 7 45.94 -12.73 1.94
N PRO A 8 45.68 -13.60 2.94
CA PRO A 8 44.54 -14.49 2.90
C PRO A 8 43.26 -13.69 3.20
N ILE A 9 42.33 -13.69 2.24
CA ILE A 9 40.99 -13.13 2.41
C ILE A 9 40.22 -14.10 3.30
N LEU A 10 40.06 -13.74 4.58
CA LEU A 10 39.11 -14.41 5.47
C LEU A 10 37.69 -14.15 4.95
N LEU A 11 37.03 -15.19 4.44
CA LEU A 11 35.58 -15.20 4.21
C LEU A 11 34.88 -15.23 5.57
N ALA A 12 34.57 -14.05 6.13
CA ALA A 12 33.61 -13.94 7.21
C ALA A 12 32.20 -13.96 6.60
N ALA A 13 31.53 -15.11 6.64
CA ALA A 13 30.11 -15.22 6.31
C ALA A 13 29.30 -14.53 7.41
N THR A 14 29.12 -13.21 7.29
CA THR A 14 28.26 -12.44 8.18
C THR A 14 26.81 -12.79 7.88
N LEU A 15 26.19 -13.58 8.75
CA LEU A 15 24.74 -13.73 8.84
C LEU A 15 24.16 -12.35 9.19
N LEU A 16 23.72 -11.60 8.19
CA LEU A 16 22.90 -10.41 8.41
C LEU A 16 21.56 -10.89 8.99
N PRO A 17 21.14 -10.44 10.18
CA PRO A 17 19.77 -10.66 10.61
C PRO A 17 18.87 -9.98 9.57
N MET A 18 17.99 -10.75 8.93
CA MET A 18 16.90 -10.17 8.15
C MET A 18 15.96 -9.49 9.14
N ILE A 19 16.30 -8.23 9.46
CA ILE A 19 15.40 -7.31 10.15
C ILE A 19 14.24 -7.15 9.16
N GLY A 20 13.13 -7.84 9.42
CA GLY A 20 11.88 -7.62 8.72
C GLY A 20 11.55 -6.15 8.86
N ILE A 21 11.72 -5.40 7.78
CA ILE A 21 11.35 -4.00 7.75
C ILE A 21 9.83 -4.01 7.77
N THR A 22 9.23 -3.81 8.94
CA THR A 22 7.81 -3.48 9.03
C THR A 22 7.67 -2.13 8.35
N GLN A 23 7.43 -2.14 7.04
CA GLN A 23 7.18 -0.91 6.30
C GLN A 23 5.90 -0.32 6.87
N LYS A 24 6.08 0.73 7.68
CA LYS A 24 4.99 1.58 8.13
C LYS A 24 4.52 2.31 6.87
N ALA A 25 3.60 1.68 6.14
CA ALA A 25 3.10 2.21 4.89
C ALA A 25 2.53 3.60 5.16
N LYS A 26 3.13 4.63 4.54
CA LYS A 26 2.58 5.98 4.58
C LYS A 26 1.18 5.89 3.99
N ALA A 27 0.20 6.48 4.67
CA ALA A 27 -1.16 6.58 4.18
C ALA A 27 -1.13 7.06 2.73
N GLN A 28 -1.87 6.38 1.85
CA GLN A 28 -1.98 6.79 0.46
C GLN A 28 -2.58 8.20 0.43
N GLU A 29 -1.78 9.18 -0.01
CA GLU A 29 -2.27 10.55 -0.14
C GLU A 29 -3.41 10.57 -1.15
N VAL A 30 -4.42 11.42 -0.88
CA VAL A 30 -5.63 11.58 -1.72
C VAL A 30 -5.31 12.29 -3.04
N SER A 31 -4.20 11.95 -3.69
CA SER A 31 -3.93 12.35 -5.07
C SER A 31 -4.56 11.31 -5.97
N GLU A 32 -5.46 11.76 -6.85
CA GLU A 32 -6.16 10.97 -7.86
C GLU A 32 -5.31 9.80 -8.36
N ASN A 33 -5.68 8.56 -8.01
CA ASN A 33 -4.97 7.43 -8.57
C ASN A 33 -5.43 7.23 -10.02
N TYR A 34 -4.59 6.58 -10.83
CA TYR A 34 -4.90 6.31 -12.25
C TYR A 34 -6.24 5.57 -12.46
N TRP A 35 -6.77 4.98 -11.39
CA TRP A 35 -7.96 4.15 -11.40
C TRP A 35 -9.23 4.90 -10.99
N GLY A 36 -9.20 5.94 -10.16
CA GLY A 36 -10.41 6.60 -9.64
C GLY A 36 -10.12 7.60 -8.52
N ASN A 37 -11.05 7.71 -7.56
CA ASN A 37 -10.81 8.47 -6.34
C ASN A 37 -9.99 7.62 -5.36
N SER A 38 -8.78 8.08 -5.03
CA SER A 38 -7.83 7.42 -4.14
C SER A 38 -8.35 7.31 -2.70
N LEU A 39 -8.08 6.18 -2.03
CA LEU A 39 -8.42 6.01 -0.61
C LEU A 39 -7.33 6.57 0.29
N ASP A 40 -7.71 7.26 1.37
CA ASP A 40 -6.82 7.49 2.52
C ASP A 40 -7.12 6.48 3.64
N ILE A 41 -6.53 5.29 3.50
CA ILE A 41 -6.69 4.19 4.47
C ILE A 41 -6.10 4.58 5.83
N GLY A 42 -5.05 5.40 5.86
CA GLY A 42 -4.44 5.84 7.12
C GLY A 42 -5.36 6.77 7.90
N TRP A 43 -6.03 7.70 7.23
CA TRP A 43 -7.05 8.55 7.81
C TRP A 43 -8.25 7.74 8.28
N TYR A 44 -8.73 6.78 7.51
CA TYR A 44 -9.78 5.86 7.94
C TYR A 44 -9.39 5.13 9.24
N CYS A 45 -8.19 4.53 9.29
CA CYS A 45 -7.71 3.84 10.50
C CYS A 45 -7.68 4.76 11.73
N ARG A 46 -7.22 6.01 11.57
CA ARG A 46 -7.24 6.98 12.68
C ARG A 46 -8.66 7.35 13.12
N ASN A 47 -9.62 7.45 12.19
CA ASN A 47 -11.00 7.77 12.53
C ASN A 47 -11.71 6.66 13.30
N ILE A 48 -11.34 5.39 13.07
CA ILE A 48 -11.90 4.25 13.82
C ILE A 48 -11.13 3.93 15.11
N GLY A 49 -10.19 4.80 15.53
CA GLY A 49 -9.45 4.66 16.79
C GLY A 49 -8.15 3.84 16.69
N ALA A 50 -7.70 3.47 15.50
CA ALA A 50 -6.41 2.80 15.30
C ALA A 50 -5.26 3.82 15.15
N ASN A 51 -4.02 3.38 15.35
CA ASN A 51 -2.84 4.24 15.28
C ASN A 51 -2.46 4.61 13.83
N ASN A 52 -2.50 3.63 12.92
CA ASN A 52 -2.08 3.79 11.53
C ASN A 52 -2.62 2.66 10.64
N ALA A 53 -2.47 2.82 9.33
CA ALA A 53 -2.57 1.72 8.38
C ALA A 53 -1.22 1.00 8.26
N VAL A 54 -1.28 -0.29 7.96
CA VAL A 54 -0.13 -1.16 7.66
C VAL A 54 -0.48 -2.09 6.52
N LEU A 55 0.55 -2.51 5.77
CA LEU A 55 0.41 -3.47 4.69
C LEU A 55 0.98 -4.82 5.15
N VAL A 56 0.12 -5.84 5.28
CA VAL A 56 0.51 -7.19 5.75
C VAL A 56 0.70 -8.19 4.62
N SER A 57 0.26 -7.85 3.41
CA SER A 57 0.51 -8.59 2.16
C SER A 57 0.75 -7.61 1.03
N ASN A 58 1.61 -7.93 0.07
CA ASN A 58 1.92 -7.03 -1.04
C ASN A 58 0.90 -7.15 -2.19
N ASP A 59 -0.38 -7.01 -1.84
CA ASP A 59 -1.51 -7.04 -2.77
C ASP A 59 -2.61 -6.07 -2.28
N VAL A 60 -3.63 -5.85 -3.11
CA VAL A 60 -4.79 -4.99 -2.79
C VAL A 60 -5.50 -5.41 -1.50
N PHE A 61 -5.52 -6.70 -1.15
CA PHE A 61 -6.19 -7.18 0.06
C PHE A 61 -5.27 -7.16 1.29
N GLY A 62 -4.06 -6.60 1.20
CA GLY A 62 -3.07 -6.57 2.27
C GLY A 62 -3.23 -5.45 3.29
N TRP A 63 -4.12 -4.47 3.08
CA TRP A 63 -4.25 -3.33 3.98
C TRP A 63 -4.95 -3.67 5.29
N ARG A 64 -4.38 -3.23 6.41
CA ARG A 64 -4.93 -3.40 7.76
C ARG A 64 -4.79 -2.12 8.56
N CYS A 65 -5.64 -1.96 9.58
CA CYS A 65 -5.41 -0.97 10.62
C CYS A 65 -4.63 -1.60 11.78
N GLN A 66 -3.67 -0.86 12.33
CA GLN A 66 -2.90 -1.25 13.50
C GLN A 66 -3.38 -0.46 14.72
N ALA A 67 -3.82 -1.16 15.77
CA ALA A 67 -4.26 -0.59 17.05
C ALA A 67 -3.48 -1.24 18.21
N GLY A 68 -2.36 -0.62 18.59
CA GLY A 68 -1.34 -1.24 19.44
C GLY A 68 -0.76 -2.48 18.75
N ASP A 69 -0.83 -3.62 19.43
CA ASP A 69 -0.39 -4.92 18.92
C ASP A 69 -1.48 -5.63 18.07
N ASN A 70 -2.68 -5.06 17.97
CA ASN A 70 -3.78 -5.66 17.22
C ASN A 70 -3.78 -5.23 15.74
N ILE A 71 -4.10 -6.19 14.88
CA ILE A 71 -4.30 -6.00 13.44
C ILE A 71 -5.79 -6.13 13.14
N ILE A 72 -6.37 -5.10 12.54
CA ILE A 72 -7.80 -5.00 12.24
C ILE A 72 -7.98 -4.99 10.72
N ASN A 73 -8.89 -5.82 10.22
CA ASN A 73 -9.27 -5.82 8.81
C ASN A 73 -9.95 -4.49 8.44
N ILE A 74 -9.67 -3.98 7.25
CA ILE A 74 -10.38 -2.82 6.73
C ILE A 74 -11.57 -3.26 5.88
N SER A 75 -12.60 -2.41 5.82
CA SER A 75 -13.64 -2.49 4.80
C SER A 75 -13.46 -1.34 3.82
N ILE A 76 -13.13 -1.66 2.57
CA ILE A 76 -12.98 -0.68 1.50
C ILE A 76 -14.27 0.12 1.29
N GLU A 77 -15.42 -0.54 1.39
CA GLU A 77 -16.73 0.12 1.35
C GLU A 77 -16.87 1.18 2.45
N GLN A 78 -16.46 0.86 3.68
CA GLN A 78 -16.51 1.81 4.79
C GLN A 78 -15.51 2.95 4.61
N VAL A 79 -14.31 2.68 4.07
CA VAL A 79 -13.34 3.73 3.73
C VAL A 79 -13.97 4.70 2.73
N CYS A 80 -14.53 4.20 1.63
CA CYS A 80 -15.16 5.03 0.61
C CYS A 80 -16.35 5.83 1.14
N ASN A 81 -17.22 5.20 1.94
CA ASN A 81 -18.37 5.87 2.52
C ASN A 81 -17.96 6.97 3.51
N LEU A 82 -16.93 6.73 4.33
CA LEU A 82 -16.45 7.71 5.29
C LEU A 82 -15.76 8.90 4.61
N THR A 83 -15.02 8.66 3.52
CA THR A 83 -14.30 9.73 2.79
C THR A 83 -15.21 10.55 1.88
N TYR A 84 -16.17 9.93 1.19
CA TYR A 84 -16.91 10.58 0.10
C TYR A 84 -18.43 10.68 0.31
N GLY A 85 -19.00 9.97 1.29
CA GLY A 85 -20.43 9.95 1.62
C GLY A 85 -21.31 9.28 0.57
N SER A 86 -22.06 8.24 0.97
CA SER A 86 -22.90 7.35 0.13
C SER A 86 -22.13 6.10 -0.35
N PRO A 87 -22.79 4.95 -0.59
CA PRO A 87 -22.14 3.81 -1.24
C PRO A 87 -21.59 4.22 -2.61
N TYR A 88 -20.26 4.32 -2.69
CA TYR A 88 -19.54 4.42 -3.96
C TYR A 88 -19.29 3.02 -4.51
N PRO A 89 -19.35 2.82 -5.84
CA PRO A 89 -18.73 1.66 -6.45
C PRO A 89 -17.29 1.53 -5.95
N ILE A 90 -16.86 0.30 -5.66
CA ILE A 90 -15.50 0.00 -5.22
C ILE A 90 -14.82 -0.86 -6.26
N GLY A 91 -13.54 -0.62 -6.50
CA GLY A 91 -12.75 -1.41 -7.42
C GLY A 91 -11.26 -1.26 -7.16
N TYR A 92 -10.48 -2.12 -7.79
CA TYR A 92 -9.03 -2.00 -7.81
C TYR A 92 -8.51 -2.20 -9.22
N GLY A 93 -7.37 -1.58 -9.54
CA GLY A 93 -6.78 -1.63 -10.88
C GLY A 93 -5.89 -2.85 -11.12
N MET A 94 -4.94 -3.09 -10.22
CA MET A 94 -3.96 -4.18 -10.33
C MET A 94 -3.85 -4.92 -9.01
N PHE A 95 -4.05 -6.23 -9.03
CA PHE A 95 -4.08 -7.06 -7.83
C PHE A 95 -2.82 -6.95 -6.97
N ASP A 96 -1.65 -6.90 -7.61
CA ASP A 96 -0.31 -6.81 -6.99
C ASP A 96 0.12 -5.38 -6.64
N ASN A 97 -0.75 -4.40 -6.87
CA ASN A 97 -0.53 -3.02 -6.45
C ASN A 97 -1.51 -2.66 -5.33
N PRO A 98 -1.06 -2.72 -4.06
CA PRO A 98 -1.87 -2.35 -2.90
C PRO A 98 -2.53 -0.97 -3.01
N SER A 99 -1.88 -0.06 -3.74
CA SER A 99 -2.34 1.32 -3.92
C SER A 99 -3.40 1.50 -5.00
N SER A 100 -3.81 0.42 -5.67
CA SER A 100 -4.74 0.51 -6.82
C SER A 100 -6.22 0.50 -6.45
N TRP A 101 -6.59 0.39 -5.17
CA TRP A 101 -7.98 0.59 -4.73
C TRP A 101 -8.49 1.98 -5.10
N PHE A 102 -9.74 2.06 -5.52
CA PHE A 102 -10.41 3.33 -5.79
C PHE A 102 -11.89 3.28 -5.38
N CYS A 103 -12.43 4.46 -5.08
CA CYS A 103 -13.85 4.72 -4.94
C CYS A 103 -14.39 5.35 -6.23
N GLY A 104 -15.60 4.97 -6.63
CA GLY A 104 -16.27 5.51 -7.81
C GLY A 104 -16.01 4.72 -9.10
N THR A 105 -16.32 5.35 -10.23
CA THR A 105 -16.11 4.75 -11.55
C THR A 105 -14.64 4.80 -11.96
N PRO A 106 -14.14 3.79 -12.69
CA PRO A 106 -12.75 3.80 -13.09
C PRO A 106 -12.45 4.93 -14.08
N LYS A 107 -11.40 5.73 -13.86
CA LYS A 107 -11.03 6.85 -14.77
C LYS A 107 -10.70 6.38 -16.19
N GLN A 108 -10.01 5.24 -16.33
CA GLN A 108 -9.71 4.65 -17.65
C GLN A 108 -10.95 4.31 -18.48
N SER A 109 -12.07 3.94 -17.84
CA SER A 109 -13.32 3.68 -18.57
C SER A 109 -13.91 4.97 -19.17
N ALA A 110 -13.70 6.10 -18.51
CA ALA A 110 -14.15 7.40 -19.00
C ALA A 110 -13.21 7.96 -20.10
N GLU A 111 -11.92 7.63 -20.06
CA GLU A 111 -10.96 8.05 -21.08
C GLU A 111 -11.07 7.22 -22.37
N PHE A 112 -11.34 5.91 -22.26
CA PHE A 112 -11.58 5.07 -23.44
C PHE A 112 -12.85 5.51 -24.20
N VAL A 113 -13.91 5.92 -23.49
CA VAL A 113 -15.14 6.44 -24.10
C VAL A 113 -14.92 7.80 -24.78
N LYS A 114 -14.01 8.65 -24.28
CA LYS A 114 -13.71 9.96 -24.90
C LYS A 114 -12.87 9.88 -26.16
N ASN A 115 -12.15 8.78 -26.37
CA ASN A 115 -11.28 8.58 -27.55
C ASN A 115 -11.95 7.73 -28.63
N SER A 116 -13.25 7.42 -28.49
CA SER A 116 -14.03 6.62 -29.44
C SER A 116 -15.06 7.41 -30.26
N ASP A 117 -15.08 8.74 -30.10
CA ASP A 117 -15.86 9.69 -30.92
C ASP A 117 -14.92 10.50 -31.85
#